data_AF-A0A059AP10-F1
#
_entry.id   AF-A0A059AP10-F1
#
_cell.length_a   1.000
_cell.length_b   1.000
_cell.length_c   1.000
_cell.angle_alpha   90.00
_cell.angle_beta   90.00
_cell.angle_gamma   90.00
#
_symmetry.space_group_name_H-M   'P 1'
#
loop_
_entity.id
_entity.type
_entity.pdbx_description
1 polymer ?
#
loop_
_entity_poly.entity_id
_entity_poly.type
_entity_poly.pdbx_seq_one_letter_code
_entity_poly.pdbx_strand_id
1 'polypeptide(L)'
;MAVLVFALDTIVISSYETDTKTANLIMSFLIAITVAILLLATSPVSGGHVNPVITFTAALTGLISLSRAAVYILAQCGGAVLGALALEAVVNSKIEQTFSLGGCTLNVVAPGPEGPVTIGLGLVQALWLEIICTFVFLFTSIWIAIDHRQAKALGRLIIFSIIGVVVGLIVFISTTVTGTKGYAGVGMNPARCLGPALVRGGHLWSGHWVFWVGPAIACVGFYLYMKVVPTKHFHHAEGYKYDVLNILKASFA
;
A
#
# COMPACT_ATOMS: atom_id res chain seq x y z
N MET A 1 11.01 -3.39 -4.79
CA MET A 1 10.41 -2.15 -4.27
C MET A 1 10.76 -0.94 -5.12
N ALA A 2 12.03 -0.69 -5.46
CA ALA A 2 12.40 0.41 -6.37
C ALA A 2 11.62 0.42 -7.68
N VAL A 3 11.55 -0.73 -8.37
CA VAL A 3 10.75 -0.89 -9.60
C VAL A 3 9.26 -0.64 -9.38
N LEU A 4 8.72 -1.03 -8.21
CA LEU A 4 7.32 -0.79 -7.88
C LEU A 4 7.04 0.72 -7.77
N VAL A 5 7.83 1.43 -6.98
CA VAL A 5 7.65 2.89 -6.77
C VAL A 5 7.84 3.63 -8.09
N PHE A 6 8.94 3.38 -8.80
CA PHE A 6 9.19 3.97 -10.11
C PHE A 6 8.02 3.77 -11.08
N ALA A 7 7.54 2.53 -11.22
CA ALA A 7 6.47 2.22 -12.17
C ALA A 7 5.11 2.83 -11.76
N LEU A 8 4.72 2.68 -10.48
CA LEU A 8 3.44 3.22 -9.99
C LEU A 8 3.40 4.75 -10.07
N ASP A 9 4.46 5.41 -9.63
CA ASP A 9 4.53 6.87 -9.66
C ASP A 9 4.56 7.40 -11.09
N THR A 10 5.25 6.72 -12.02
CA THR A 10 5.20 7.06 -13.45
C THR A 10 3.78 6.91 -14.01
N ILE A 11 3.06 5.83 -13.68
CA ILE A 11 1.67 5.62 -14.10
C ILE A 11 0.77 6.74 -13.57
N VAL A 12 0.94 7.13 -12.31
CA VAL A 12 0.18 8.22 -11.68
C VAL A 12 0.43 9.55 -12.38
N ILE A 13 1.70 9.93 -12.58
CA ILE A 13 2.08 11.17 -13.28
C ILE A 13 1.48 11.18 -14.69
N SER A 14 1.70 10.11 -15.47
CA SER A 14 1.21 10.01 -16.85
C SER A 14 -0.31 10.12 -16.93
N SER A 15 -1.03 9.54 -15.97
CA SER A 15 -2.48 9.57 -15.94
C SER A 15 -3.00 10.98 -15.63
N TYR A 16 -2.39 11.70 -14.68
CA TYR A 16 -2.81 13.06 -14.35
C TYR A 16 -2.49 14.08 -15.44
N GLU A 17 -1.41 13.90 -16.20
CA GLU A 17 -1.11 14.77 -17.36
C GLU A 17 -2.15 14.68 -18.48
N THR A 18 -2.88 13.57 -18.56
CA THR A 18 -3.77 13.31 -19.71
C THR A 18 -5.11 14.08 -19.61
N ASP A 19 -5.45 14.71 -18.47
CA ASP A 19 -6.63 15.57 -18.22
C ASP A 19 -7.98 15.05 -18.76
N THR A 20 -8.13 13.73 -18.89
CA THR A 20 -9.36 13.07 -19.34
C THR A 20 -10.12 12.43 -18.18
N LYS A 21 -11.46 12.40 -18.27
CA LYS A 21 -12.30 11.70 -17.27
C LYS A 21 -11.97 10.20 -17.15
N THR A 22 -11.36 9.60 -18.17
CA THR A 22 -10.97 8.18 -18.23
C THR A 22 -9.63 7.90 -17.55
N ALA A 23 -8.85 8.93 -17.18
CA ALA A 23 -7.52 8.79 -16.62
C ALA A 23 -7.48 7.89 -15.37
N ASN A 24 -8.44 8.06 -14.45
CA ASN A 24 -8.50 7.26 -13.22
C ASN A 24 -8.69 5.76 -13.51
N LEU A 25 -9.47 5.41 -14.53
CA LEU A 25 -9.72 4.01 -14.91
C LEU A 25 -8.46 3.39 -15.53
N ILE A 26 -7.81 4.11 -16.45
CA ILE A 26 -6.56 3.67 -17.09
C ILE A 26 -5.46 3.50 -16.04
N MET A 27 -5.28 4.50 -15.18
CA MET A 27 -4.35 4.46 -14.06
C MET A 27 -4.55 3.19 -13.21
N SER A 28 -5.79 2.94 -12.79
CA SER A 28 -6.14 1.82 -11.92
C SER A 28 -5.90 0.46 -12.59
N PHE A 29 -6.18 0.35 -13.89
CA PHE A 29 -5.93 -0.85 -14.67
C PHE A 29 -4.43 -1.13 -14.83
N LEU A 30 -3.63 -0.11 -15.15
CA LEU A 30 -2.18 -0.23 -15.26
C LEU A 30 -1.54 -0.61 -13.92
N ILE A 31 -1.98 0.04 -12.82
CA ILE A 31 -1.55 -0.31 -11.46
C ILE A 31 -1.85 -1.79 -11.17
N ALA A 32 -3.04 -2.28 -11.51
CA ALA A 32 -3.41 -3.67 -11.28
C ALA A 32 -2.46 -4.66 -11.98
N ILE A 33 -2.18 -4.42 -13.26
CA ILE A 33 -1.28 -5.27 -14.06
C ILE A 33 0.15 -5.22 -13.51
N THR A 34 0.67 -4.01 -13.25
CA THR A 34 2.04 -3.81 -12.76
C THR A 34 2.24 -4.49 -11.40
N VAL A 35 1.28 -4.34 -10.48
CA VAL A 35 1.34 -5.01 -9.17
C VAL A 35 1.35 -6.52 -9.34
N ALA A 36 0.43 -7.09 -10.14
CA ALA A 36 0.38 -8.53 -10.36
C ALA A 36 1.70 -9.10 -10.93
N ILE A 37 2.28 -8.44 -11.92
CA ILE A 37 3.55 -8.86 -12.54
C ILE A 37 4.70 -8.78 -11.52
N LEU A 38 4.79 -7.70 -10.75
CA LEU A 38 5.87 -7.54 -9.77
C LEU A 38 5.76 -8.54 -8.63
N LEU A 39 4.54 -8.88 -8.19
CA LEU A 39 4.32 -9.94 -7.21
C LEU A 39 4.74 -11.30 -7.77
N LEU A 40 4.39 -11.61 -9.02
CA LEU A 40 4.82 -12.84 -9.69
C LEU A 40 6.34 -12.96 -9.78
N ALA A 41 7.03 -11.87 -10.14
CA ALA A 41 8.48 -11.84 -10.26
C ALA A 41 9.20 -11.96 -8.90
N THR A 42 8.66 -11.33 -7.86
CA THR A 42 9.32 -11.27 -6.54
C THR A 42 8.91 -12.39 -5.60
N SER A 43 7.77 -13.05 -5.83
CA SER A 43 7.26 -14.13 -5.00
C SER A 43 8.23 -15.31 -4.80
N PRO A 44 8.90 -15.85 -5.84
CA PRO A 44 9.84 -16.97 -5.68
C PRO A 44 11.07 -16.63 -4.83
N VAL A 45 11.44 -15.35 -4.76
CA VAL A 45 12.68 -14.90 -4.10
C VAL A 45 12.42 -14.48 -2.67
N SER A 46 11.44 -13.59 -2.45
CA SER A 46 11.22 -12.94 -1.15
C SER A 46 9.82 -13.19 -0.56
N GLY A 47 8.98 -13.98 -1.23
CA GLY A 47 7.54 -14.09 -0.92
C GLY A 47 6.70 -12.94 -1.44
N GLY A 48 7.30 -11.97 -2.17
CA GLY A 48 6.56 -10.92 -2.86
C GLY A 48 5.84 -9.94 -1.92
N HIS A 49 6.40 -9.62 -0.75
CA HIS A 49 5.74 -8.70 0.18
C HIS A 49 5.66 -7.28 -0.40
N VAL A 50 6.79 -6.70 -0.85
CA VAL A 50 6.90 -5.37 -1.51
C VAL A 50 6.06 -4.21 -0.89
N ASN A 51 5.63 -4.37 0.36
CA ASN A 51 4.72 -3.48 1.06
C ASN A 51 4.88 -3.72 2.59
N PRO A 52 5.15 -2.67 3.38
CA PRO A 52 5.22 -2.78 4.83
C PRO A 52 3.94 -3.31 5.47
N VAL A 53 2.76 -3.01 4.93
CA VAL A 53 1.46 -3.50 5.43
C VAL A 53 1.38 -5.02 5.36
N ILE A 54 1.75 -5.60 4.21
CA ILE A 54 1.73 -7.06 4.01
C ILE A 54 2.76 -7.71 4.93
N THR A 55 3.95 -7.10 5.04
CA THR A 55 5.02 -7.59 5.90
C THR A 55 4.63 -7.57 7.38
N PHE A 56 4.03 -6.47 7.84
CA PHE A 56 3.58 -6.33 9.21
C PHE A 56 2.44 -7.29 9.52
N THR A 57 1.47 -7.43 8.62
CA THR A 57 0.40 -8.44 8.75
C THR A 57 0.96 -9.85 8.83
N ALA A 58 1.92 -10.22 7.97
CA ALA A 58 2.59 -11.52 8.01
C ALA A 58 3.36 -11.75 9.32
N ALA A 59 3.88 -10.69 9.92
CA ALA A 59 4.53 -10.76 11.23
C ALA A 59 3.52 -10.97 12.36
N LEU A 60 2.39 -10.25 12.33
CA LEU A 60 1.30 -10.39 13.31
C LEU A 60 0.70 -11.80 13.28
N THR A 61 0.48 -12.36 12.09
CA THR A 61 -0.07 -13.72 11.90
C THR A 61 0.96 -14.82 12.17
N GLY A 62 2.24 -14.49 12.37
CA GLY A 62 3.30 -15.44 12.68
C GLY A 62 3.88 -16.19 11.48
N LEU A 63 3.62 -15.71 10.25
CA LEU A 63 4.23 -16.25 9.02
C LEU A 63 5.73 -15.93 8.93
N ILE A 64 6.14 -14.78 9.46
CA ILE A 64 7.54 -14.37 9.58
C ILE A 64 7.84 -13.88 10.99
N SER A 65 9.09 -13.96 11.42
CA SER A 65 9.52 -13.36 12.69
C SER A 65 9.50 -11.84 12.62
N LEU A 66 9.31 -11.17 13.77
CA LEU A 66 9.37 -9.70 13.88
C LEU A 66 10.72 -9.14 13.40
N SER A 67 11.83 -9.84 13.65
CA SER A 67 13.16 -9.46 13.17
C SER A 67 13.25 -9.46 11.63
N ARG A 68 12.71 -10.50 10.97
CA ARG A 68 12.65 -10.55 9.50
C ARG A 68 11.73 -9.47 8.95
N ALA A 69 10.62 -9.21 9.63
CA ALA A 69 9.70 -8.14 9.25
C ALA A 69 10.38 -6.78 9.26
N ALA A 70 11.17 -6.47 10.29
CA ALA A 70 11.94 -5.23 10.36
C ALA A 70 12.92 -5.09 9.18
N VAL A 71 13.68 -6.14 8.86
CA VAL A 71 14.61 -6.14 7.71
C VAL A 71 13.86 -5.92 6.40
N TYR A 72 12.71 -6.57 6.22
CA TYR A 72 11.87 -6.38 5.03
C TYR A 72 11.35 -4.95 4.89
N ILE A 73 10.85 -4.36 5.99
CA ILE A 73 10.32 -2.99 5.99
C ILE A 73 11.44 -2.00 5.65
N LEU A 74 12.63 -2.15 6.24
CA LEU A 74 13.78 -1.29 5.93
C LEU A 74 14.21 -1.43 4.47
N ALA A 75 14.31 -2.66 3.95
CA ALA A 75 14.65 -2.90 2.56
C ALA A 75 13.58 -2.33 1.59
N GLN A 76 12.31 -2.39 1.97
CA GLN A 76 11.22 -1.79 1.21
C GLN A 76 11.35 -0.26 1.22
N CYS A 77 11.57 0.36 2.36
CA CYS A 77 11.76 1.81 2.45
C CYS A 77 12.97 2.28 1.64
N GLY A 78 14.13 1.62 1.79
CA GLY A 78 15.33 1.94 1.01
C GLY A 78 15.11 1.77 -0.50
N GLY A 79 14.47 0.67 -0.90
CA GLY A 79 14.10 0.46 -2.29
C GLY A 79 13.12 1.52 -2.82
N ALA A 80 12.16 1.97 -2.01
CA ALA A 80 11.23 3.03 -2.40
C ALA A 80 11.94 4.36 -2.67
N VAL A 81 12.89 4.74 -1.83
CA VAL A 81 13.73 5.93 -2.03
C VAL A 81 14.52 5.81 -3.34
N LEU A 82 15.15 4.66 -3.60
CA LEU A 82 15.87 4.44 -4.86
C LEU A 82 14.95 4.53 -6.09
N GLY A 83 13.71 4.03 -5.99
CA GLY A 83 12.72 4.15 -7.05
C GLY A 83 12.31 5.59 -7.32
N ALA A 84 12.10 6.38 -6.26
CA ALA A 84 11.77 7.79 -6.35
C ALA A 84 12.94 8.63 -6.93
N LEU A 85 14.19 8.37 -6.51
CA LEU A 85 15.39 8.99 -7.08
C LEU A 85 15.56 8.66 -8.57
N ALA A 86 15.31 7.40 -8.94
CA ALA A 86 15.36 7.00 -10.34
C ALA A 86 14.29 7.72 -11.17
N LEU A 87 13.11 7.98 -10.61
CA LEU A 87 12.06 8.74 -11.27
C LEU A 87 12.45 10.21 -11.43
N GLU A 88 12.95 10.84 -10.36
CA GLU A 88 13.47 12.21 -10.37
C GLU A 88 14.54 12.42 -11.45
N ALA A 89 15.42 11.44 -11.65
CA ALA A 89 16.44 11.49 -12.70
C ALA A 89 15.88 11.43 -14.13
N VAL A 90 14.66 10.93 -14.32
CA VAL A 90 14.03 10.75 -15.64
C VAL A 90 13.02 11.85 -15.95
N VAL A 91 12.30 12.37 -14.95
CA VAL A 91 11.27 13.39 -15.15
C VAL A 91 11.87 14.79 -15.22
N ASN A 92 11.24 15.67 -15.99
CA ASN A 92 11.64 17.08 -16.04
C ASN A 92 11.23 17.80 -14.74
N SER A 93 11.97 18.82 -14.35
CA SER A 93 11.75 19.61 -13.12
C SER A 93 10.35 20.21 -13.03
N LYS A 94 9.73 20.54 -14.16
CA LYS A 94 8.34 21.01 -14.22
C LYS A 94 7.34 19.94 -13.80
N ILE A 95 7.53 18.70 -14.25
CA ILE A 95 6.66 17.55 -13.94
C ILE A 95 6.88 17.15 -12.48
N GLU A 96 8.13 17.10 -12.04
CA GLU A 96 8.52 16.84 -10.66
C GLU A 96 7.85 17.83 -9.69
N GLN A 97 7.84 19.13 -10.00
CA GLN A 97 7.18 20.13 -9.17
C GLN A 97 5.65 20.04 -9.21
N THR A 98 5.07 19.72 -10.37
CA THR A 98 3.62 19.69 -10.55
C THR A 98 2.99 18.46 -9.88
N PHE A 99 3.62 17.30 -10.00
CA PHE A 99 3.06 16.03 -9.54
C PHE A 99 3.78 15.44 -8.32
N SER A 100 4.81 16.12 -7.80
CA SER A 100 5.56 15.70 -6.60
C SER A 100 6.02 14.25 -6.66
N LEU A 101 6.59 13.86 -7.82
CA LEU A 101 7.04 12.50 -8.12
C LEU A 101 5.96 11.41 -7.94
N GLY A 102 4.67 11.75 -8.12
CA GLY A 102 3.58 10.80 -7.92
C GLY A 102 3.38 10.35 -6.47
N GLY A 103 3.98 11.07 -5.51
CA GLY A 103 3.89 10.77 -4.08
C GLY A 103 2.48 10.89 -3.51
N CYS A 104 2.24 10.24 -2.38
CA CYS A 104 0.94 10.27 -1.71
C CYS A 104 0.68 11.66 -1.10
N THR A 105 -0.31 12.39 -1.62
CA THR A 105 -0.75 13.70 -1.09
C THR A 105 -2.17 13.62 -0.53
N LEU A 106 -2.37 14.22 0.64
CA LEU A 106 -3.70 14.36 1.25
C LEU A 106 -4.38 15.66 0.81
N ASN A 107 -3.60 16.72 0.76
CA ASN A 107 -4.03 18.04 0.34
C ASN A 107 -2.87 18.77 -0.35
N VAL A 108 -3.23 19.77 -1.15
CA VAL A 108 -2.29 20.70 -1.77
C VAL A 108 -2.74 22.12 -1.48
N VAL A 109 -1.77 23.01 -1.30
CA VAL A 109 -2.05 24.44 -1.13
C VAL A 109 -2.05 25.07 -2.52
N ALA A 110 -3.20 25.61 -2.92
CA ALA A 110 -3.38 26.26 -4.22
C ALA A 110 -3.66 27.75 -4.04
N PRO A 111 -3.33 28.61 -5.02
CA PRO A 111 -3.70 30.02 -5.00
C PRO A 111 -5.23 30.16 -5.04
N GLY A 112 -5.81 30.89 -4.08
CA GLY A 112 -7.23 31.20 -4.00
C GLY A 112 -7.52 32.70 -4.11
N PRO A 113 -8.80 33.09 -4.28
CA PRO A 113 -9.19 34.50 -4.48
C PRO A 113 -8.80 35.44 -3.32
N GLU A 114 -8.69 34.92 -2.10
CA GLU A 114 -8.35 35.69 -0.89
C GLU A 114 -7.02 35.25 -0.23
N GLY A 115 -6.20 34.46 -0.93
CA GLY A 115 -4.95 33.90 -0.42
C GLY A 115 -4.80 32.41 -0.68
N PRO A 116 -3.75 31.76 -0.15
CA PRO A 116 -3.54 30.33 -0.33
C PRO A 116 -4.67 29.53 0.31
N VAL A 117 -5.32 28.66 -0.46
CA VAL A 117 -6.39 27.76 0.00
C VAL A 117 -5.91 26.32 -0.04
N THR A 118 -6.18 25.57 1.02
CA THR A 118 -5.89 24.14 1.09
C THR A 118 -7.02 23.38 0.41
N ILE A 119 -6.73 22.76 -0.72
CA ILE A 119 -7.65 21.87 -1.44
C ILE A 119 -7.22 20.42 -1.23
N GLY A 120 -8.16 19.54 -0.88
CA GLY A 120 -7.86 18.15 -0.60
C GLY A 120 -8.73 17.57 0.49
N LEU A 121 -8.34 16.39 0.96
CA LEU A 121 -9.06 15.64 1.97
C LEU A 121 -8.63 16.07 3.37
N GLY A 122 -9.57 16.15 4.32
CA GLY A 122 -9.24 16.40 5.72
C GLY A 122 -8.46 15.23 6.33
N LEU A 123 -7.58 15.50 7.29
CA LEU A 123 -6.71 14.48 7.92
C LEU A 123 -7.50 13.28 8.48
N VAL A 124 -8.63 13.54 9.14
CA VAL A 124 -9.48 12.48 9.73
C VAL A 124 -10.15 11.64 8.64
N GLN A 125 -10.62 12.27 7.56
CA GLN A 125 -11.23 11.57 6.43
C GLN A 125 -10.18 10.70 5.72
N ALA A 126 -8.98 11.23 5.49
CA ALA A 126 -7.86 10.50 4.93
C ALA A 126 -7.47 9.29 5.78
N LEU A 127 -7.41 9.46 7.10
CA LEU A 127 -7.11 8.37 8.02
C LEU A 127 -8.15 7.25 7.94
N TRP A 128 -9.43 7.58 7.97
CA TRP A 128 -10.49 6.57 7.81
C TRP A 128 -10.43 5.87 6.46
N LEU A 129 -10.17 6.61 5.39
CA LEU A 129 -10.04 6.05 4.06
C LEU A 129 -8.86 5.07 3.98
N GLU A 130 -7.69 5.44 4.49
CA GLU A 130 -6.52 4.54 4.58
C GLU A 130 -6.83 3.27 5.38
N ILE A 131 -7.49 3.40 6.54
CA ILE A 131 -7.86 2.26 7.40
C ILE A 131 -8.79 1.32 6.63
N ILE A 132 -9.89 1.85 6.07
CA ILE A 132 -10.93 1.05 5.42
C ILE A 132 -10.37 0.38 4.16
N CYS A 133 -9.72 1.14 3.28
CA CYS A 133 -9.14 0.61 2.05
C CYS A 133 -8.06 -0.43 2.34
N THR A 134 -7.19 -0.18 3.32
CA THR A 134 -6.16 -1.17 3.71
C THR A 134 -6.80 -2.42 4.30
N PHE A 135 -7.84 -2.29 5.13
CA PHE A 135 -8.54 -3.45 5.68
C PHE A 135 -9.21 -4.28 4.57
N VAL A 136 -9.90 -3.64 3.62
CA VAL A 136 -10.51 -4.32 2.47
C VAL A 136 -9.44 -5.01 1.62
N PHE A 137 -8.31 -4.35 1.38
CA PHE A 137 -7.16 -4.94 0.69
C PHE A 137 -6.66 -6.20 1.41
N LEU A 138 -6.41 -6.13 2.71
CA LEU A 138 -5.96 -7.28 3.50
C LEU A 138 -6.99 -8.42 3.51
N PHE A 139 -8.27 -8.08 3.68
CA PHE A 139 -9.36 -9.03 3.74
C PHE A 139 -9.59 -9.77 2.42
N THR A 140 -9.61 -9.05 1.30
CA THR A 140 -9.92 -9.63 -0.02
C THR A 140 -8.72 -10.27 -0.70
N SER A 141 -7.51 -9.77 -0.45
CA SER A 141 -6.29 -10.23 -1.12
C SER A 141 -5.45 -11.15 -0.24
N ILE A 142 -5.08 -10.65 0.95
CA ILE A 142 -4.08 -11.31 1.80
C ILE A 142 -4.69 -12.52 2.51
N TRP A 143 -5.97 -12.50 2.86
CA TRP A 143 -6.64 -13.70 3.40
C TRP A 143 -6.53 -14.91 2.45
N ILE A 144 -6.79 -14.71 1.16
CA ILE A 144 -6.71 -15.76 0.14
C ILE A 144 -5.28 -16.26 -0.03
N ALA A 145 -4.29 -15.34 0.05
CA ALA A 145 -2.88 -15.69 -0.07
C ALA A 145 -2.35 -16.46 1.15
N ILE A 146 -2.87 -16.19 2.35
CA ILE A 146 -2.47 -16.87 3.59
C ILE A 146 -3.17 -18.22 3.76
N ASP A 147 -4.41 -18.38 3.28
CA ASP A 147 -5.10 -19.67 3.31
C ASP A 147 -4.41 -20.68 2.38
N HIS A 148 -3.58 -21.56 2.95
CA HIS A 148 -2.84 -22.58 2.21
C HIS A 148 -3.71 -23.46 1.30
N ARG A 149 -4.96 -23.73 1.67
CA ARG A 149 -5.87 -24.53 0.85
C ARG A 149 -6.23 -23.79 -0.43
N GLN A 150 -6.63 -22.53 -0.29
CA GLN A 150 -6.95 -21.67 -1.43
C GLN A 150 -5.71 -21.37 -2.26
N ALA A 151 -4.58 -21.10 -1.59
CA ALA A 151 -3.33 -20.80 -2.25
C ALA A 151 -2.83 -21.97 -3.12
N LYS A 152 -3.00 -23.21 -2.64
CA LYS A 152 -2.66 -24.42 -3.40
C LYS A 152 -3.66 -24.71 -4.53
N ALA A 153 -4.95 -24.45 -4.32
CA ALA A 153 -6.00 -24.72 -5.31
C ALA A 153 -5.98 -23.72 -6.48
N LEU A 154 -5.79 -22.43 -6.21
CA LEU A 154 -5.83 -21.37 -7.21
C LEU A 154 -4.47 -21.15 -7.89
N GLY A 155 -3.37 -21.46 -7.20
CA GLY A 155 -2.03 -21.23 -7.70
C GLY A 155 -1.61 -19.76 -7.69
N ARG A 156 -0.30 -19.52 -7.78
CA ARG A 156 0.31 -18.18 -7.62
C ARG A 156 -0.17 -17.15 -8.66
N LEU A 157 -0.37 -17.58 -9.90
CA LEU A 157 -0.80 -16.70 -11.00
C LEU A 157 -2.16 -16.04 -10.71
N ILE A 158 -3.13 -16.85 -10.28
CA ILE A 158 -4.50 -16.38 -10.01
C ILE A 158 -4.49 -15.49 -8.78
N ILE A 159 -3.81 -15.90 -7.70
CA ILE A 159 -3.75 -15.12 -6.46
C ILE A 159 -3.18 -13.73 -6.75
N PHE A 160 -1.98 -13.63 -7.34
CA PHE A 160 -1.36 -12.32 -7.57
C PHE A 160 -2.11 -11.45 -8.58
N SER A 161 -2.80 -12.06 -9.55
CA SER A 161 -3.74 -11.34 -10.41
C SER A 161 -4.90 -10.75 -9.61
N ILE A 162 -5.49 -11.50 -8.68
CA ILE A 162 -6.56 -11.00 -7.79
C ILE A 162 -6.02 -9.86 -6.92
N ILE A 163 -4.83 -10.00 -6.33
CA ILE A 163 -4.22 -8.93 -5.53
C ILE A 163 -4.06 -7.65 -6.37
N GLY A 164 -3.53 -7.78 -7.59
CA GLY A 164 -3.39 -6.65 -8.51
C GLY A 164 -4.73 -5.98 -8.82
N VAL A 165 -5.75 -6.77 -9.20
CA VAL A 165 -7.10 -6.26 -9.51
C VAL A 165 -7.71 -5.54 -8.31
N VAL A 166 -7.62 -6.12 -7.11
CA VAL A 166 -8.11 -5.48 -5.88
C VAL A 166 -7.41 -4.14 -5.63
N VAL A 167 -6.08 -4.09 -5.74
CA VAL A 167 -5.33 -2.84 -5.56
C VAL A 167 -5.77 -1.80 -6.57
N GLY A 168 -5.89 -2.16 -7.86
CA GLY A 168 -6.38 -1.26 -8.90
C GLY A 168 -7.80 -0.75 -8.61
N LEU A 169 -8.73 -1.63 -8.25
CA LEU A 169 -10.10 -1.25 -7.90
C LEU A 169 -10.17 -0.31 -6.69
N ILE A 170 -9.38 -0.56 -5.65
CA ILE A 170 -9.34 0.29 -4.47
C ILE A 170 -8.75 1.67 -4.82
N VAL A 171 -7.70 1.72 -5.63
CA VAL A 171 -7.16 3.00 -6.14
C VAL A 171 -8.25 3.74 -6.92
N PHE A 172 -8.91 3.07 -7.87
CA PHE A 172 -10.00 3.65 -8.66
C PHE A 172 -11.12 4.24 -7.80
N ILE A 173 -11.61 3.46 -6.83
CA ILE A 173 -12.68 3.87 -5.92
C ILE A 173 -12.20 5.05 -5.09
N SER A 174 -11.00 4.97 -4.51
CA SER A 174 -10.47 6.03 -3.65
C SER A 174 -10.32 7.36 -4.39
N THR A 175 -9.83 7.34 -5.64
CA THR A 175 -9.61 8.56 -6.43
C THR A 175 -10.92 9.10 -7.03
N THR A 176 -11.87 8.22 -7.36
CA THR A 176 -13.13 8.63 -8.02
C THR A 176 -14.20 9.04 -7.01
N VAL A 177 -14.35 8.30 -5.90
CA VAL A 177 -15.38 8.57 -4.88
C VAL A 177 -15.02 9.79 -4.04
N THR A 178 -13.74 9.97 -3.70
CA THR A 178 -13.34 11.21 -3.01
C THR A 178 -13.39 12.41 -3.94
N GLY A 179 -13.08 12.23 -5.24
CA GLY A 179 -13.24 13.24 -6.30
C GLY A 179 -12.58 14.60 -6.01
N THR A 180 -11.75 14.67 -4.97
CA THR A 180 -11.28 15.92 -4.40
C THR A 180 -9.96 16.28 -5.04
N LYS A 181 -9.94 17.40 -5.76
CA LYS A 181 -8.70 17.93 -6.35
C LYS A 181 -7.64 18.11 -5.25
N GLY A 182 -6.44 17.56 -5.46
CA GLY A 182 -5.34 17.59 -4.50
C GLY A 182 -5.10 16.28 -3.72
N TYR A 183 -6.03 15.33 -3.79
CA TYR A 183 -5.85 14.00 -3.21
C TYR A 183 -5.34 13.01 -4.28
N ALA A 184 -4.17 12.41 -4.04
CA ALA A 184 -3.51 11.51 -5.00
C ALA A 184 -4.05 10.06 -4.98
N GLY A 185 -5.07 9.78 -4.18
CA GLY A 185 -5.56 8.42 -3.95
C GLY A 185 -4.94 7.77 -2.72
N VAL A 186 -5.48 6.60 -2.36
CA VAL A 186 -5.06 5.88 -1.16
C VAL A 186 -3.68 5.25 -1.35
N GLY A 187 -2.83 5.38 -0.34
CA GLY A 187 -1.47 4.87 -0.31
C GLY A 187 -1.42 3.36 -0.15
N MET A 188 -2.05 2.79 0.91
CA MET A 188 -2.04 1.36 1.28
C MET A 188 -0.65 0.70 1.41
N ASN A 189 0.42 1.47 1.23
CA ASN A 189 1.80 1.03 1.20
C ASN A 189 2.68 2.16 1.74
N PRO A 190 3.04 2.11 3.03
CA PRO A 190 3.81 3.16 3.68
C PRO A 190 5.15 3.43 2.99
N ALA A 191 5.84 2.40 2.50
CA ALA A 191 7.11 2.57 1.79
C ALA A 191 6.92 3.31 0.46
N ARG A 192 5.85 3.01 -0.30
CA ARG A 192 5.50 3.71 -1.55
C ARG A 192 5.19 5.19 -1.32
N CYS A 193 4.61 5.55 -0.18
CA CYS A 193 4.41 6.95 0.18
C CYS A 193 5.70 7.60 0.71
N LEU A 194 6.54 6.86 1.43
CA LEU A 194 7.78 7.37 2.04
C LEU A 194 8.84 7.73 0.99
N GLY A 195 9.01 6.92 -0.06
CA GLY A 195 10.05 7.13 -1.07
C GLY A 195 10.04 8.54 -1.67
N PRO A 196 8.96 8.95 -2.37
CA PRO A 196 8.81 10.30 -2.90
C PRO A 196 8.86 11.39 -1.82
N ALA A 197 8.31 11.13 -0.63
CA ALA A 197 8.33 12.10 0.46
C ALA A 197 9.75 12.42 0.95
N LEU A 198 10.64 11.42 1.01
CA LEU A 198 12.04 11.62 1.40
C LEU A 198 12.85 12.32 0.31
N VAL A 199 12.57 12.03 -0.96
CA VAL A 199 13.30 12.60 -2.10
C VAL A 199 12.86 14.05 -2.36
N ARG A 200 11.56 14.25 -2.60
CA ARG A 200 11.02 15.57 -2.99
C ARG A 200 10.77 16.51 -1.81
N GLY A 201 10.42 15.97 -0.64
CA GLY A 201 10.08 16.76 0.53
C GLY A 201 8.82 17.62 0.37
N GLY A 202 8.76 18.71 1.15
CA GLY A 202 7.67 19.70 1.06
C GLY A 202 6.32 19.17 1.54
N HIS A 203 5.26 19.42 0.75
CA HIS A 203 3.89 19.11 1.15
C HIS A 203 3.62 17.61 1.33
N LEU A 204 4.49 16.72 0.81
CA LEU A 204 4.34 15.27 0.96
C LEU A 204 4.49 14.81 2.43
N TRP A 205 5.11 15.66 3.26
CA TRP A 205 5.19 15.45 4.70
C TRP A 205 3.92 15.88 5.45
N SER A 206 3.07 16.69 4.82
CA SER A 206 1.80 17.15 5.40
C SER A 206 0.86 15.97 5.61
N GLY A 207 0.70 15.53 6.86
CA GLY A 207 -0.12 14.37 7.20
C GLY A 207 0.48 13.02 6.79
N HIS A 208 1.78 12.94 6.50
CA HIS A 208 2.43 11.70 6.06
C HIS A 208 2.23 10.52 7.03
N TRP A 209 2.17 10.81 8.32
CA TRP A 209 1.95 9.82 9.37
C TRP A 209 0.67 9.00 9.16
N VAL A 210 -0.33 9.55 8.46
CA VAL A 210 -1.59 8.87 8.14
C VAL A 210 -1.35 7.60 7.32
N PHE A 211 -0.40 7.64 6.38
CA PHE A 211 -0.03 6.49 5.54
C PHE A 211 0.72 5.39 6.29
N TRP A 212 1.09 5.63 7.56
CA TRP A 212 1.69 4.64 8.45
C TRP A 212 0.67 4.14 9.47
N VAL A 213 0.04 5.08 10.18
CA VAL A 213 -0.89 4.78 11.27
C VAL A 213 -2.17 4.14 10.74
N GLY A 214 -2.75 4.67 9.67
CA GLY A 214 -3.97 4.11 9.08
C GLY A 214 -3.80 2.64 8.69
N PRO A 215 -2.81 2.31 7.85
CA PRO A 215 -2.55 0.92 7.48
C PRO A 215 -2.14 0.03 8.66
N ALA A 216 -1.40 0.54 9.66
CA ALA A 216 -1.06 -0.24 10.85
C ALA A 216 -2.30 -0.62 11.68
N ILE A 217 -3.24 0.32 11.86
CA ILE A 217 -4.52 0.05 12.52
C ILE A 217 -5.31 -1.01 11.74
N ALA A 218 -5.34 -0.92 10.42
CA ALA A 218 -5.99 -1.93 9.57
C ALA A 218 -5.35 -3.33 9.71
N CYS A 219 -4.02 -3.41 9.81
CA CYS A 219 -3.31 -4.68 10.05
C CYS A 219 -3.72 -5.33 11.38
N VAL A 220 -3.78 -4.52 12.45
CA VAL A 220 -4.22 -4.99 13.78
C VAL A 220 -5.69 -5.42 13.74
N GLY A 221 -6.57 -4.61 13.13
CA GLY A 221 -7.98 -4.94 12.96
C GLY A 221 -8.20 -6.24 12.17
N PHE A 222 -7.45 -6.43 11.08
CA PHE A 222 -7.48 -7.66 10.30
C PHE A 222 -6.98 -8.87 11.08
N TYR A 223 -5.89 -8.72 11.85
CA TYR A 223 -5.39 -9.78 12.73
C TYR A 223 -6.42 -10.19 13.79
N LEU A 224 -7.06 -9.21 14.45
CA LEU A 224 -8.13 -9.50 15.41
C LEU A 224 -9.33 -10.19 14.74
N TYR A 225 -9.71 -9.77 13.54
CA TYR A 225 -10.74 -10.44 12.76
C TYR A 225 -10.39 -11.91 12.48
N MET A 226 -9.15 -12.21 12.06
CA MET A 226 -8.67 -13.58 11.86
C MET A 226 -8.75 -14.44 13.14
N LYS A 227 -8.64 -13.82 14.33
CA LYS A 227 -8.70 -14.51 15.62
C LYS A 227 -10.13 -14.79 16.10
N VAL A 228 -11.06 -13.88 15.80
CA VAL A 228 -12.47 -14.01 16.21
C VAL A 228 -13.21 -15.02 15.35
N VAL A 229 -12.91 -15.10 14.05
CA VAL A 229 -13.56 -16.04 13.14
C VAL A 229 -13.13 -17.48 13.51
N PRO A 230 -14.05 -18.40 13.83
CA PRO A 230 -13.72 -19.71 14.37
C PRO A 230 -12.80 -20.51 13.45
N THR A 231 -11.65 -20.92 13.98
CA THR A 231 -10.69 -21.84 13.33
C THR A 231 -11.22 -23.28 13.20
N LYS A 232 -12.42 -23.60 13.70
CA LYS A 232 -12.99 -24.96 13.70
C LYS A 232 -13.33 -25.54 12.30
N HIS A 233 -13.24 -24.74 11.23
CA HIS A 233 -13.25 -25.24 9.84
C HIS A 233 -11.86 -25.32 9.21
N PHE A 234 -10.82 -24.92 9.94
CA PHE A 234 -9.46 -24.72 9.46
C PHE A 234 -8.50 -25.55 10.33
N HIS A 235 -8.43 -26.85 10.04
CA HIS A 235 -7.48 -27.74 10.71
C HIS A 235 -6.04 -27.39 10.31
N HIS A 236 -5.30 -26.82 11.26
CA HIS A 236 -3.90 -27.18 11.50
C HIS A 236 -3.74 -27.37 13.01
N ALA A 237 -3.32 -28.57 13.42
CA ALA A 237 -3.13 -28.97 14.81
C ALA A 237 -1.94 -28.30 15.51
N GLU A 238 -1.21 -27.42 14.80
CA GLU A 238 -0.11 -26.63 15.33
C GLU A 238 -0.29 -25.19 14.86
N GLY A 239 -0.56 -24.26 15.78
CA GLY A 239 -0.65 -22.84 15.46
C GLY A 239 0.68 -22.30 14.92
N TYR A 240 0.65 -21.15 14.22
CA TYR A 240 1.88 -20.53 13.72
C TYR A 240 2.87 -20.31 14.87
N LYS A 241 4.08 -20.88 14.73
CA LYS A 241 5.14 -20.88 15.75
C LYS A 241 5.50 -19.48 16.27
N TYR A 242 5.31 -18.45 15.45
CA TYR A 242 5.65 -17.06 15.76
C TYR A 242 4.42 -16.16 15.95
N ASP A 243 3.25 -16.72 16.23
CA ASP A 243 2.04 -15.95 16.48
C ASP A 243 2.22 -14.99 17.66
N VAL A 244 1.95 -13.71 17.45
CA VAL A 244 2.23 -12.65 18.44
C VAL A 244 1.54 -12.90 19.78
N LEU A 245 0.29 -13.38 19.78
CA LEU A 245 -0.42 -13.70 21.03
C LEU A 245 0.20 -14.89 21.77
N ASN A 246 0.76 -15.86 21.06
CA ASN A 246 1.45 -17.00 21.67
C ASN A 246 2.79 -16.57 22.27
N ILE A 247 3.54 -15.69 21.58
CA ILE A 247 4.79 -15.10 22.10
C ILE A 247 4.52 -14.25 23.35
N LEU A 248 3.49 -13.41 23.32
CA LEU A 248 3.11 -12.60 24.48
C LEU A 248 2.73 -13.49 25.66
N LYS A 249 1.88 -14.50 25.46
CA LYS A 249 1.53 -15.46 26.52
C LYS A 249 2.75 -16.17 27.10
N ALA A 250 3.70 -16.59 26.26
CA ALA A 250 4.94 -17.25 26.71
C ALA A 250 5.92 -16.29 27.41
N SER A 251 5.84 -14.99 27.15
CA SER A 251 6.70 -13.99 27.81
C SER A 251 6.15 -13.52 29.16
N PHE A 252 4.86 -13.76 29.41
CA PHE A 252 4.16 -13.44 30.67
C PHE A 252 3.80 -14.69 31.50
N ALA A 253 4.32 -15.86 31.14
CA ALA A 253 4.20 -17.13 31.87
C ALA A 253 5.56 -17.50 32.48
#